data_AF-A0AAE7NTE5-F1
#
_entry.id   AF-A0AAE7NTE5-F1
#
_cell.length_a   1.000
_cell.length_b   1.000
_cell.length_c   1.000
_cell.angle_alpha   90.00
_cell.angle_beta   90.00
_cell.angle_gamma   90.00
#
_symmetry.space_group_name_H-M   'P 1'
#
loop_
_entity.id
_entity.type
_entity.pdbx_description
1 polymer ?
#
loop_
_entity_poly.entity_id
_entity_poly.type
_entity_poly.pdbx_seq_one_letter_code
_entity_poly.pdbx_strand_id
1 'polypeptide(L)'
;MVTKRNHQVDHLDPLIREALSWILRLKSGEATIADAEQLMDWRGKSSAHEHAFRDAVKCWQAIGQALATSRPAPAAVRRRRPSRSKKRA
;
A
#
# COMPACT_ATOMS: atom_id res chain seq x y z
N MET A 1 -14.69 -27.67 11.85
CA MET A 1 -13.33 -27.32 12.31
C MET A 1 -12.90 -26.03 11.65
N VAL A 2 -12.63 -25.00 12.44
CA VAL A 2 -12.46 -23.61 12.04
C VAL A 2 -11.20 -23.41 11.18
N THR A 3 -11.32 -22.52 10.19
CA THR A 3 -10.33 -22.18 9.16
C THR A 3 -8.96 -21.80 9.73
N LYS A 4 -7.96 -22.66 9.47
CA LYS A 4 -6.53 -22.43 9.72
C LYS A 4 -5.92 -21.43 8.71
N ARG A 5 -6.53 -20.24 8.56
CA ARG A 5 -6.10 -19.20 7.62
C ARG A 5 -5.83 -17.83 8.26
N ASN A 6 -5.87 -17.71 9.59
CA ASN A 6 -5.75 -16.40 10.25
C ASN A 6 -4.57 -16.24 11.22
N HIS A 7 -3.78 -17.29 11.50
CA HIS A 7 -2.66 -17.21 12.46
C HIS A 7 -1.29 -16.97 11.81
N GLN A 8 -1.22 -16.91 10.49
CA GLN A 8 0.05 -16.74 9.76
C GLN A 8 0.45 -15.26 9.60
N VAL A 9 -0.43 -14.34 9.98
CA VAL A 9 -0.25 -12.88 9.81
C VAL A 9 0.45 -12.23 11.02
N ASP A 10 0.57 -12.94 12.15
CA ASP A 10 1.04 -12.39 13.44
C ASP A 10 2.51 -12.72 13.77
N HIS A 11 3.39 -12.74 12.77
CA HIS A 11 4.84 -12.80 12.99
C HIS A 11 5.58 -11.63 12.34
N LEU A 12 4.91 -10.48 12.21
CA LEU A 12 5.66 -9.25 12.06
C LEU A 12 6.38 -8.96 13.36
N ASP A 13 7.67 -8.63 13.25
CA ASP A 13 8.45 -8.05 14.34
C ASP A 13 7.63 -6.91 14.98
N PRO A 14 7.47 -6.90 16.32
CA PRO A 14 6.74 -5.85 17.04
C PRO A 14 7.15 -4.43 16.60
N LEU A 15 8.43 -4.19 16.35
CA LEU A 15 8.94 -2.88 15.93
C LEU A 15 8.49 -2.51 14.52
N ILE A 16 8.38 -3.48 13.61
CA ILE A 16 7.84 -3.24 12.27
C ILE A 16 6.35 -2.92 12.35
N ARG A 17 5.61 -3.58 13.25
CA ARG A 17 4.18 -3.29 13.45
C ARG A 17 3.97 -1.87 13.99
N GLU A 18 4.79 -1.44 14.95
CA GLU A 18 4.81 -0.07 15.44
C GLU A 18 5.23 0.94 14.37
N ALA A 19 6.23 0.61 13.55
CA ALA A 19 6.63 1.46 12.42
C ALA A 19 5.48 1.65 11.42
N LEU A 20 4.74 0.59 11.10
CA LEU A 20 3.59 0.66 10.20
C LEU A 20 2.44 1.47 10.80
N SER A 21 2.18 1.38 12.11
CA SER A 21 1.13 2.19 12.74
C SER A 21 1.47 3.69 12.68
N TRP A 22 2.74 4.06 12.85
CA TRP A 22 3.19 5.44 12.62
C TRP A 22 2.99 5.91 11.18
N ILE A 23 3.33 5.08 10.19
CA ILE A 23 3.10 5.41 8.78
C ILE A 23 1.60 5.64 8.52
N LEU A 24 0.73 4.76 9.03
CA LEU A 24 -0.72 4.91 8.88
C LEU A 24 -1.23 6.19 9.56
N ARG A 25 -0.72 6.52 10.75
CA ARG A 25 -1.05 7.78 11.46
C ARG A 25 -0.65 9.00 10.63
N LEU A 26 0.55 9.01 10.05
CA LEU A 26 1.00 10.11 9.18
C LEU A 26 0.21 10.22 7.88
N LYS A 27 -0.30 9.10 7.36
CA LYS A 27 -1.04 9.04 6.10
C LYS A 27 -2.55 9.14 6.25
N SER A 28 -3.08 9.25 7.48
CA SER A 28 -4.52 9.36 7.73
C SER A 28 -5.13 10.69 7.28
N GLY A 29 -4.30 11.72 7.08
CA GLY A 29 -4.74 13.08 6.78
C GLY A 29 -5.04 13.94 8.00
N GLU A 30 -5.01 13.36 9.20
CA GLU A 30 -5.22 14.04 10.49
C GLU A 30 -3.91 14.19 11.29
N ALA A 31 -2.78 13.86 10.68
CA ALA A 31 -1.49 13.92 11.33
C ALA A 31 -1.14 15.36 11.72
N THR A 32 -0.82 15.54 12.99
CA THR A 32 -0.40 16.82 13.56
C THR A 32 1.12 16.91 13.67
N ILE A 33 1.65 18.11 13.95
CA ILE A 33 3.07 18.31 14.24
C ILE A 33 3.49 17.48 15.47
N ALA A 34 2.63 17.40 16.48
CA ALA A 34 2.88 16.58 17.67
C ALA A 34 2.99 15.08 17.35
N ASP A 35 2.29 14.57 16.33
CA ASP A 35 2.46 13.19 15.87
C ASP A 35 3.85 12.99 15.24
N ALA A 36 4.36 13.99 14.51
CA ALA A 36 5.70 13.94 13.93
C ALA A 36 6.81 13.99 14.99
N GLU A 37 6.65 14.79 16.04
CA GLU A 37 7.57 14.85 17.17
C GLU A 37 7.63 13.52 17.92
N GLN A 38 6.47 12.94 18.25
CA GLN A 38 6.41 11.62 18.91
C GLN A 38 7.03 10.51 18.06
N LEU A 39 6.91 10.60 16.73
CA LEU A 39 7.60 9.67 15.84
C LEU A 39 9.12 9.86 15.90
N MET A 40 9.63 11.10 15.92
CA MET A 40 11.06 11.36 16.04
C MET A 40 11.60 10.80 17.36
N ASP A 41 10.88 11.01 18.46
CA ASP A 41 11.24 10.45 19.77
C ASP A 41 11.25 8.93 19.75
N TRP A 42 10.21 8.30 19.17
CA TRP A 42 10.12 6.86 19.03
C TRP A 42 11.28 6.28 18.20
N ARG A 43 11.63 6.91 17.07
CA ARG A 43 12.79 6.52 16.24
C ARG A 43 14.11 6.67 17.00
N GLY A 44 14.22 7.67 17.87
CA GLY A 44 15.40 7.93 18.70
C GLY A 44 15.61 6.93 19.84
N LYS A 45 14.61 6.10 20.18
CA LYS A 45 14.71 5.15 21.32
C LYS A 45 15.81 4.11 21.16
N SER A 46 16.02 3.60 19.95
CA SER A 46 17.15 2.71 19.65
C SER A 46 17.40 2.58 18.15
N SER A 47 18.59 2.08 17.78
CA SER A 47 18.93 1.78 16.38
C SER A 47 17.96 0.77 15.74
N ALA A 48 17.36 -0.12 16.53
CA ALA A 48 16.36 -1.07 16.04
C ALA A 48 15.05 -0.37 15.63
N HIS A 49 14.61 0.66 16.37
CA HIS A 49 13.41 1.44 16.04
C HIS A 49 13.62 2.21 14.72
N GLU A 50 14.79 2.85 14.56
CA GLU A 50 15.15 3.54 13.32
C GLU A 50 15.21 2.57 12.13
N HIS A 51 15.78 1.38 12.32
CA HIS A 51 15.86 0.38 11.26
C HIS A 51 14.46 -0.11 10.85
N ALA A 52 13.61 -0.43 11.83
CA ALA A 52 12.25 -0.86 11.59
C ALA A 52 11.44 0.21 10.83
N PHE A 53 11.60 1.49 11.20
CA PHE A 53 10.95 2.59 10.50
C PHE A 53 11.35 2.65 9.02
N ARG A 54 12.65 2.62 8.75
CA ARG A 54 13.16 2.66 7.37
C ARG A 54 12.63 1.51 6.53
N ASP A 55 12.57 0.30 7.09
CA ASP A 55 12.09 -0.86 6.35
C ASP A 55 10.59 -0.78 6.08
N ALA A 56 9.80 -0.32 7.06
CA ALA A 56 8.39 -0.04 6.86
C ALA A 56 8.15 1.04 5.78
N VAL A 57 8.97 2.10 5.74
CA VAL A 57 8.90 3.15 4.71
C VAL A 57 9.18 2.58 3.31
N LYS A 58 10.20 1.72 3.15
CA LYS A 58 10.49 1.07 1.87
C LYS A 58 9.32 0.22 1.40
N CYS A 59 8.74 -0.59 2.31
CA CYS A 59 7.57 -1.41 2.01
C CYS A 59 6.39 -0.54 1.53
N TRP A 60 6.09 0.56 2.24
CA TRP A 60 5.03 1.49 1.86
C TRP A 60 5.25 2.10 0.47
N GLN A 61 6.48 2.53 0.17
CA GLN A 61 6.83 3.08 -1.14
C GLN A 61 6.67 2.04 -2.26
N ALA A 62 7.11 0.79 -2.04
CA ALA A 62 6.96 -0.29 -3.00
C ALA A 62 5.49 -0.58 -3.32
N ILE A 63 4.62 -0.58 -2.30
CA ILE A 63 3.17 -0.71 -2.49
C ILE A 63 2.64 0.45 -3.33
N GLY A 64 3.00 1.69 -3.00
CA GLY A 64 2.59 2.87 -3.77
C GLY A 64 3.00 2.80 -5.25
N GLN A 65 4.23 2.35 -5.53
CA GLN A 65 4.73 2.17 -6.89
C GLN A 65 4.00 1.06 -7.65
N ALA A 66 3.73 -0.08 -6.99
CA ALA A 66 2.98 -1.18 -7.57
C ALA A 66 1.55 -0.74 -7.95
N LEU A 67 0.89 0.01 -7.07
CA LEU A 67 -0.44 0.57 -7.34
C LEU A 67 -0.42 1.60 -8.48
N ALA A 68 0.59 2.48 -8.55
CA ALA A 68 0.74 3.45 -9.62
C ALA A 68 1.00 2.82 -11.00
N THR A 69 1.71 1.68 -11.02
CA THR A 69 2.04 0.94 -12.25
C THR A 69 0.86 0.12 -12.77
N SER A 70 -0.10 -0.23 -11.90
CA SER A 70 -1.34 -0.93 -12.26
C SER A 70 -2.37 -0.04 -12.97
N ARG A 71 -1.92 0.88 -13.82
CA ARG A 71 -2.84 1.67 -14.66
C ARG A 71 -3.63 0.69 -15.54
N PRO A 72 -4.96 0.60 -15.40
CA PRO A 72 -5.74 -0.30 -16.23
C PRO A 72 -5.51 0.09 -17.69
N ALA A 73 -5.13 -0.89 -18.50
CA ALA A 73 -5.06 -0.71 -19.94
C ALA A 73 -6.38 -0.10 -20.41
N PRO A 74 -6.37 0.93 -21.29
CA PRO A 74 -7.61 1.50 -21.80
C PRO A 74 -8.41 0.34 -22.38
N ALA A 75 -9.61 0.11 -21.82
CA ALA A 75 -10.51 -0.93 -22.28
C ALA A 75 -10.62 -0.75 -23.79
N ALA A 76 -10.06 -1.71 -24.55
CA ALA A 76 -10.07 -1.65 -25.99
C ALA A 76 -11.53 -1.59 -26.40
N VAL A 77 -11.98 -0.38 -26.79
CA VAL A 77 -13.32 -0.15 -27.31
C VAL A 77 -13.42 -1.08 -28.51
N ARG A 78 -14.12 -2.20 -28.32
CA ARG A 78 -14.46 -3.13 -29.40
C ARG A 78 -15.25 -2.31 -30.41
N ARG A 79 -14.57 -1.75 -31.41
CA ARG A 79 -15.21 -1.11 -32.56
C ARG A 79 -16.06 -2.19 -33.20
N ARG A 80 -17.38 -2.13 -32.96
CA ARG A 80 -18.36 -2.96 -33.65
C ARG A 80 -18.17 -2.69 -35.14
N ARG A 81 -17.62 -3.67 -35.86
CA ARG A 81 -17.53 -3.65 -37.33
C ARG A 81 -18.95 -3.43 -37.86
N PRO A 82 -19.23 -2.35 -38.62
CA PRO A 82 -20.51 -2.27 -39.31
C PRO A 82 -20.52 -3.38 -40.37
N SER A 83 -21.47 -4.30 -40.22
CA SER A 83 -21.78 -5.34 -41.20
C SER A 83 -22.16 -4.66 -42.52
N ARG A 84 -21.36 -4.88 -43.56
CA ARG A 84 -21.64 -4.40 -44.92
C ARG A 84 -22.79 -5.21 -45.50
N SER A 85 -24.03 -4.84 -45.19
CA SER A 85 -25.20 -5.24 -45.98
C SER A 85 -25.32 -4.30 -47.18
N LYS A 86 -24.74 -4.69 -48.32
CA LYS A 86 -25.01 -4.02 -49.60
C LYS A 86 -25.69 -5.02 -50.55
N LYS A 87 -26.94 -4.67 -50.85
CA LYS A 87 -27.93 -5.34 -51.69
C LYS A 87 -27.33 -5.79 -53.03
N ARG A 88 -27.68 -7.00 -53.47
CA ARG A 88 -27.50 -7.43 -54.86
C ARG A 88 -28.71 -6.95 -55.66
N ALA A 89 -28.40 -6.29 -56.76
CA ALA A 89 -29.31 -5.98 -57.86
C ALA A 89 -29.59 -7.26 -58.67
#